data_AF-A0A6A1R5X3-F1
#
_entry.id   AF-A0A6A1R5X3-F1
#
_cell.length_a   1.000
_cell.length_b   1.000
_cell.length_c   1.000
_cell.angle_alpha   90.00
_cell.angle_beta   90.00
_cell.angle_gamma   90.00
#
_symmetry.space_group_name_H-M   'P 1'
#
loop_
_entity.id
_entity.type
_entity.pdbx_description
1 polymer ?
#
loop_
_entity_poly.entity_id
_entity_poly.type
_entity_poly.pdbx_seq_one_letter_code
_entity_poly.pdbx_strand_id
1 'polypeptide(L)'
;MQTDNMSFEQLCELFNYSPKKRPLRTDDLVDLTGLARNTWEQHRHKGTGPRFFTPPGTRCVFYAERDVLAWLASGARTSTSQQIATA
;
A
#
# COMPACT_ATOMS: atom_id res chain seq x y z
N MET A 1 6.91 5.96 -13.22
CA MET A 1 5.87 7.01 -13.20
C MET A 1 5.70 7.41 -11.75
N GLN A 2 5.74 8.70 -11.43
CA GLN A 2 5.59 9.20 -10.05
C GLN A 2 4.12 9.06 -9.63
N THR A 3 3.78 7.92 -9.03
CA THR A 3 2.42 7.65 -8.55
C THR A 3 2.08 8.43 -7.27
N ASP A 4 3.07 9.10 -6.68
CA ASP A 4 2.91 10.04 -5.57
C ASP A 4 2.00 11.24 -5.91
N ASN A 5 1.76 11.51 -7.20
CA ASN A 5 0.94 12.64 -7.66
C ASN A 5 -0.47 12.26 -8.16
N MET A 6 -0.87 10.98 -8.06
CA MET A 6 -2.24 10.58 -8.37
C MET A 6 -3.19 10.95 -7.23
N SER A 7 -4.37 11.49 -7.58
CA SER A 7 -5.39 11.81 -6.58
C SER A 7 -5.94 10.53 -5.95
N PHE A 8 -6.48 10.64 -4.73
CA PHE A 8 -7.09 9.48 -4.07
C PHE A 8 -8.26 8.89 -4.88
N GLU A 9 -9.04 9.74 -5.54
CA GLU A 9 -10.16 9.31 -6.39
C GLU A 9 -9.67 8.53 -7.61
N GLN A 10 -8.60 8.99 -8.27
CA GLN A 10 -7.99 8.28 -9.40
C GLN A 10 -7.44 6.91 -8.97
N LEU A 11 -6.84 6.83 -7.78
CA LEU A 11 -6.37 5.56 -7.22
C LEU A 11 -7.52 4.62 -6.89
N CYS A 12 -8.65 5.15 -6.39
CA CYS A 12 -9.84 4.35 -6.15
C CYS A 12 -10.40 3.79 -7.46
N GLU A 13 -10.50 4.61 -8.50
CA GLU A 13 -10.96 4.19 -9.82
C GLU A 13 -10.06 3.11 -10.44
N LEU A 14 -8.73 3.28 -10.35
CA LEU A 14 -7.76 2.35 -10.94
C LEU A 14 -7.84 0.94 -10.35
N PHE A 15 -8.12 0.82 -9.05
CA PHE A 15 -8.24 -0.48 -8.37
C PHE A 15 -9.69 -0.89 -8.09
N ASN A 16 -10.67 -0.15 -8.61
CA ASN A 16 -12.09 -0.31 -8.28
C ASN A 16 -12.31 -0.40 -6.74
N TYR A 17 -11.58 0.42 -5.99
CA TYR A 17 -11.58 0.42 -4.53
C TYR A 17 -12.70 1.31 -3.99
N SER A 18 -13.46 0.77 -3.03
CA SER A 18 -14.43 1.55 -2.26
C SER A 18 -13.80 2.04 -0.95
N PRO A 19 -13.70 3.37 -0.72
CA PRO A 19 -13.08 3.91 0.47
C PRO A 19 -13.87 3.58 1.74
N LYS A 20 -13.19 3.02 2.75
CA LYS A 20 -13.77 2.70 4.07
C LYS A 20 -13.76 3.91 5.01
N LYS A 21 -13.09 5.01 4.64
CA LYS A 21 -12.98 6.26 5.45
C LYS A 21 -12.43 6.03 6.87
N ARG A 22 -11.63 4.98 7.06
CA ARG A 22 -10.94 4.64 8.30
C ARG A 22 -9.53 4.13 8.02
N PRO A 23 -8.59 4.24 8.97
CA PRO A 23 -7.27 3.62 8.83
C PRO A 23 -7.40 2.11 8.65
N LEU A 24 -6.64 1.54 7.72
CA LEU A 24 -6.61 0.11 7.44
C LEU A 24 -5.67 -0.59 8.41
N ARG A 25 -6.07 -1.76 8.91
CA ARG A 25 -5.17 -2.69 9.59
C ARG A 25 -4.58 -3.66 8.58
N THR A 26 -3.55 -4.40 8.99
CA THR A 26 -2.96 -5.45 8.13
C THR A 26 -4.00 -6.48 7.68
N ASP A 27 -5.03 -6.73 8.48
CA ASP A 27 -6.13 -7.63 8.09
C ASP A 27 -6.95 -7.07 6.92
N ASP A 28 -7.33 -5.79 7.01
CA ASP A 28 -8.02 -5.11 5.91
C ASP A 28 -7.18 -5.10 4.61
N LEU A 29 -5.85 -5.07 4.73
CA LEU A 29 -4.95 -5.17 3.59
C LEU A 29 -4.91 -6.56 2.98
N VAL A 30 -4.96 -7.59 3.82
CA VAL A 30 -5.04 -8.99 3.36
C VAL A 30 -6.34 -9.20 2.59
N ASP A 31 -7.47 -8.70 3.10
CA ASP A 31 -8.76 -8.75 2.39
C ASP A 31 -8.72 -7.97 1.06
N LEU A 32 -8.06 -6.82 1.05
CA LEU A 32 -7.98 -5.95 -0.13
C LEU A 32 -7.10 -6.54 -1.23
N THR A 33 -5.92 -7.06 -0.89
CA THR A 33 -4.91 -7.46 -1.89
C THR A 33 -4.78 -8.98 -2.07
N GLY A 34 -5.37 -9.78 -1.17
CA GLY A 34 -5.18 -11.22 -1.12
C GLY A 34 -3.76 -11.65 -0.67
N LEU A 35 -2.87 -10.71 -0.36
CA LEU A 35 -1.52 -11.02 0.10
C LEU A 35 -1.53 -11.47 1.56
N ALA A 36 -0.76 -12.51 1.87
CA ALA A 36 -0.63 -13.01 3.24
C ALA A 36 -0.09 -11.94 4.19
N ARG A 37 -0.52 -11.98 5.46
CA ARG A 37 -0.06 -11.07 6.51
C ARG A 37 1.47 -11.00 6.60
N ASN A 38 2.14 -12.15 6.53
CA ASN A 38 3.61 -12.22 6.58
C ASN A 38 4.26 -11.39 5.46
N THR A 39 3.69 -11.36 4.25
CA THR A 39 4.20 -10.53 3.15
C THR A 39 4.20 -9.05 3.52
N TRP A 40 3.13 -8.56 4.15
CA TRP A 40 3.05 -7.18 4.63
C TRP A 40 4.03 -6.88 5.75
N GLU A 41 4.27 -7.82 6.65
CA GLU A 41 5.29 -7.70 7.70
C GLU A 41 6.69 -7.62 7.09
N GLN A 42 7.00 -8.46 6.11
CA GLN A 42 8.27 -8.41 5.37
C GLN A 42 8.48 -7.08 4.66
N HIS A 43 7.44 -6.54 4.01
CA HIS A 43 7.52 -5.21 3.39
C HIS A 43 7.79 -4.09 4.40
N ARG A 44 7.22 -4.17 5.62
CA ARG A 44 7.56 -3.25 6.71
C ARG A 44 9.01 -3.38 7.14
N HIS A 45 9.49 -4.61 7.35
CA HIS A 45 10.86 -4.87 7.77
C HIS A 45 11.89 -4.41 6.74
N LYS A 46 11.59 -4.59 5.45
CA LYS A 46 12.47 -4.21 4.34
C LYS A 46 12.34 -2.73 3.94
N GLY A 47 11.35 -2.01 4.46
CA GLY A 47 11.08 -0.62 4.06
C GLY A 47 10.57 -0.48 2.63
N THR A 48 10.15 -1.57 1.97
CA THR A 48 9.66 -1.57 0.58
C THR A 48 8.15 -1.49 0.47
N GLY A 49 7.44 -1.36 1.59
CA GLY A 49 5.98 -1.28 1.68
C GLY A 49 5.42 0.14 1.72
N PRO A 50 4.08 0.29 1.79
CA PRO A 50 3.44 1.57 1.98
C PRO A 50 3.76 2.15 3.36
N ARG A 51 3.60 3.47 3.49
CA ARG A 51 3.78 4.18 4.75
C ARG A 51 2.82 3.63 5.81
N PHE A 52 3.38 3.30 6.97
CA PHE A 52 2.64 2.79 8.12
C PHE A 52 2.71 3.77 9.30
N PHE A 53 1.71 3.68 10.17
CA PHE A 53 1.56 4.50 11.35
C PHE A 53 1.43 3.61 12.58
N THR A 54 2.26 3.88 13.58
CA THR A 54 2.20 3.20 14.88
C THR A 54 1.98 4.27 15.93
N PRO A 55 0.75 4.44 16.44
CA PRO A 55 0.49 5.37 17.53
C PRO A 55 1.34 5.03 18.76
N PRO A 56 1.88 6.04 19.47
CA PRO A 56 2.72 5.81 20.63
C PRO A 56 1.94 5.02 21.70
N GLY A 57 2.63 4.08 22.36
CA GLY A 57 2.03 3.23 23.39
C GLY A 57 1.20 2.03 22.87
N THR A 58 1.07 1.86 21.55
CA THR A 58 0.34 0.72 20.97
C THR A 58 1.25 -0.11 20.05
N ARG A 59 1.03 -1.43 19.98
CA ARG A 59 1.67 -2.32 19.00
C ARG A 59 0.88 -2.42 17.68
N CYS A 60 -0.19 -1.65 17.54
CA CYS A 60 -1.05 -1.66 16.37
C CYS A 60 -0.41 -0.87 15.23
N VAL A 61 -0.45 -1.47 14.05
CA VAL A 61 0.02 -0.86 12.81
C VAL A 61 -1.19 -0.47 11.98
N PHE A 62 -1.22 0.79 11.55
CA PHE A 62 -2.25 1.34 10.70
C PHE A 62 -1.65 1.80 9.37
N TYR A 63 -2.48 1.79 8.35
CA TYR A 63 -2.14 2.26 7.02
C TYR A 63 -3.19 3.26 6.55
N ALA A 64 -2.75 4.28 5.82
CA ALA A 64 -3.66 5.17 5.11
C ALA A 64 -4.07 4.51 3.79
N GLU A 65 -5.36 4.56 3.45
CA GLU A 65 -5.89 3.98 2.20
C GLU A 65 -5.16 4.52 0.98
N ARG A 66 -4.98 5.84 0.93
CA ARG A 66 -4.24 6.53 -0.14
C ARG A 66 -2.83 5.99 -0.31
N ASP A 67 -2.08 5.87 0.78
CA ASP A 67 -0.67 5.48 0.73
C ASP A 67 -0.51 4.01 0.28
N VAL A 68 -1.48 3.15 0.64
CA VAL A 68 -1.54 1.76 0.18
C VAL A 68 -1.83 1.67 -1.32
N LEU A 69 -2.83 2.40 -1.80
CA LEU A 69 -3.17 2.39 -3.22
C LEU A 69 -2.06 3.03 -4.06
N ALA A 70 -1.45 4.12 -3.59
CA ALA A 70 -0.32 4.76 -4.25
C ALA A 70 0.89 3.81 -4.35
N TRP A 71 1.14 3.01 -3.32
CA TRP A 71 2.16 1.97 -3.33
C TRP A 71 1.82 0.81 -4.28
N LEU A 72 0.56 0.37 -4.35
CA LEU A 72 0.15 -0.61 -5.34
C LEU A 72 0.34 -0.09 -6.76
N ALA A 73 -0.02 1.18 -7.00
CA ALA A 73 0.17 1.83 -8.28
C ALA A 73 1.65 2.01 -8.63
N SER A 74 2.53 2.26 -7.65
CA SER A 74 3.97 2.42 -7.89
C SER A 74 4.61 1.12 -8.38
N GLY A 75 4.04 -0.03 -8.02
CA GLY A 75 4.41 -1.35 -8.51
C GLY A 75 3.97 -1.66 -9.95
N ALA A 76 3.24 -0.76 -10.61
CA ALA A 76 2.78 -0.95 -11.98
C ALA A 76 3.97 -1.12 -12.94
N ARG A 77 4.08 -2.32 -13.51
CA ARG A 77 5.09 -2.69 -14.51
C ARG A 77 4.39 -3.15 -15.77
N THR A 78 4.92 -2.74 -16.92
CA THR A 78 4.46 -3.20 -18.24
C THR A 78 5.28 -4.36 -18.77
N SER A 79 6.43 -4.66 -18.15
CA SER A 79 7.26 -5.81 -18.48
C SER A 79 7.94 -6.39 -17.24
N THR A 80 8.01 -7.72 -17.16
CA THR A 80 8.68 -8.46 -16.09
C THR A 80 10.18 -8.21 -16.02
N SER A 81 10.80 -7.74 -17.11
CA SER A 81 12.21 -7.39 -17.18
C SER A 81 12.51 -5.96 -16.68
N GLN A 82 11.51 -5.10 -16.52
CA GLN A 82 11.72 -3.73 -16.04
C GLN A 82 12.16 -3.75 -14.59
N GLN A 83 13.45 -3.56 -14.28
CA GLN A 83 13.93 -3.50 -12.89
C GLN A 83 13.26 -2.34 -12.13
N ILE A 84 12.97 -2.57 -10.84
CA ILE A 84 12.53 -1.49 -9.95
C ILE A 84 13.74 -0.56 -9.82
N ALA A 85 13.61 0.69 -10.26
CA ALA A 85 14.64 1.69 -10.06
C ALA A 85 14.72 1.97 -8.56
N THR A 86 15.62 1.28 -7.87
CA THR A 86 15.98 1.57 -6.48
C THR A 86 16.74 2.90 -6.49
N ALA A 87 16.09 3.97 -6.02
CA ALA A 87 16.74 5.24 -5.72
C ALA A 87 17.38 5.20 -4.33
#